data_AF-A0A5R2MTR5-F1
#
_entry.id   AF-A0A5R2MTR5-F1
#
_cell.length_a   1.000
_cell.length_b   1.000
_cell.length_c   1.000
_cell.angle_alpha   90.00
_cell.angle_beta   90.00
_cell.angle_gamma   90.00
#
_symmetry.space_group_name_H-M   'P 1'
#
loop_
_entity.id
_entity.type
_entity.pdbx_description
1 polymer ?
#
loop_
_entity_poly.entity_id
_entity_poly.type
_entity_poly.pdbx_seq_one_letter_code
_entity_poly.pdbx_strand_id
1 'polypeptide(L)' 'MSEVELYPGRVSPLGLGTIPHADILKYTSLELLQRIIDGKYPAPPISFQLSFALTEVSEGRAVFR' A
#
# COMPACT_ATOMS: atom_id res chain seq x y z
N MET A 1 6.43 -3.81 13.30
CA MET A 1 7.04 -3.21 12.09
C MET A 1 7.30 -1.75 12.42
N SER A 2 8.47 -1.22 12.03
CA SER A 2 8.83 0.18 12.25
C SER A 2 8.40 1.03 11.05
N GLU A 3 8.06 2.29 11.32
CA GLU A 3 7.75 3.29 10.30
C GLU A 3 8.90 3.43 9.28
N VAL A 4 8.55 3.65 8.00
CA VAL A 4 9.51 3.84 6.90
C VAL A 4 9.05 4.95 5.97
N GLU A 5 9.92 5.92 5.71
CA GLU A 5 9.71 6.92 4.65
C GLU A 5 10.03 6.30 3.27
N LEU A 6 9.06 6.32 2.36
CA LEU A 6 9.19 5.76 1.00
C LEU A 6 9.89 6.76 0.06
N TYR A 7 9.54 8.04 0.20
CA TYR A 7 10.11 9.18 -0.48
C TYR A 7 9.72 10.45 0.30
N PRO A 8 10.37 11.61 0.08
CA PRO A 8 10.16 12.80 0.90
C PRO A 8 8.69 13.14 1.14
N GLY A 9 8.25 13.04 2.40
CA GLY A 9 6.89 13.35 2.81
C GLY A 9 5.84 12.24 2.63
N ARG A 10 6.23 11.06 2.14
CA ARG A 10 5.36 9.87 2.07
C ARG A 10 5.88 8.76 2.96
N VAL A 11 5.16 8.53 4.05
CA VAL A 11 5.55 7.58 5.09
C VAL A 11 4.59 6.40 5.15
N SER A 12 5.14 5.19 5.29
CA SER A 12 4.38 3.99 5.62
C SER A 12 4.44 3.75 7.14
N PRO A 13 3.35 3.98 7.89
CA PRO A 13 3.36 3.89 9.35
C PRO A 13 3.53 2.44 9.84
N LEU A 14 3.14 1.46 9.01
CA LEU A 14 3.27 0.05 9.29
C LEU A 14 4.56 -0.57 8.70
N GLY A 15 5.44 0.25 8.13
CA GLY A 15 6.70 -0.22 7.51
C GLY A 15 6.49 -0.99 6.21
N LEU A 16 7.41 -1.91 5.92
CA LEU A 16 7.39 -2.71 4.69
C LEU A 16 6.88 -4.14 4.95
N GLY A 17 6.08 -4.67 4.02
CA GLY A 17 5.50 -6.00 4.17
C GLY A 17 4.46 -6.36 3.11
N THR A 18 3.64 -7.35 3.41
CA THR A 18 2.60 -7.87 2.51
C THR A 18 1.22 -7.80 3.16
N ILE A 19 0.18 -7.84 2.34
CA ILE A 19 -1.20 -8.06 2.82
C ILE A 19 -1.28 -9.46 3.47
N PRO A 20 -1.89 -9.62 4.65
CA PRO A 20 -2.12 -10.92 5.26
C PRO A 20 -2.94 -11.82 4.34
N HIS A 21 -2.52 -13.08 4.17
CA HIS A 21 -3.19 -14.02 3.26
C HIS A 21 -4.68 -14.22 3.59
N ALA A 22 -5.03 -14.21 4.88
CA ALA A 22 -6.41 -14.33 5.33
C ALA A 22 -7.34 -13.20 4.82
N ASP A 23 -6.79 -12.03 4.52
CA ASP A 23 -7.58 -10.87 4.05
C ASP A 23 -7.80 -10.90 2.54
N ILE A 24 -6.98 -11.65 1.80
CA ILE A 24 -7.16 -11.90 0.36
C ILE A 24 -8.48 -12.63 0.09
N LEU A 25 -8.91 -13.50 1.01
CA LEU A 25 -10.17 -14.25 0.90
C LEU A 25 -11.39 -13.45 1.37
N LYS A 26 -11.19 -12.32 2.06
CA LYS A 26 -12.27 -11.53 2.67
C LYS A 26 -12.67 -10.31 1.86
N TYR A 27 -11.71 -9.72 1.16
CA TYR A 27 -11.88 -8.45 0.46
C TYR A 27 -11.63 -8.63 -1.03
N THR A 28 -12.36 -7.87 -1.83
CA THR A 28 -12.07 -7.73 -3.25
C THR A 28 -10.72 -7.04 -3.46
N SER A 29 -10.12 -7.22 -4.64
CA SER A 29 -8.87 -6.53 -4.98
C SER A 29 -8.98 -5.01 -4.86
N LEU A 30 -10.12 -4.43 -5.25
CA LEU A 30 -10.34 -2.98 -5.15
C LEU A 30 -10.36 -2.50 -3.69
N GLU A 31 -11.04 -3.23 -2.80
CA GLU A 31 -11.04 -2.93 -1.36
C GLU A 31 -9.66 -3.09 -0.73
N LEU A 32 -8.89 -4.09 -1.14
CA LEU A 32 -7.51 -4.26 -0.68
C LEU A 32 -6.61 -3.09 -1.11
N LEU A 33 -6.74 -2.63 -2.36
CA LEU A 33 -6.01 -1.48 -2.87
C LEU A 33 -6.42 -0.18 -2.16
N GLN A 34 -7.72 0.02 -1.90
CA GLN A 34 -8.19 1.17 -1.12
C GLN A 34 -7.64 1.13 0.31
N ARG A 35 -7.61 -0.04 0.95
CA ARG A 35 -7.02 -0.22 2.29
C ARG A 35 -5.52 0.08 2.33
N ILE A 36 -4.78 -0.15 1.24
CA ILE A 36 -3.37 0.28 1.11
C ILE A 36 -3.29 1.81 1.13
N ILE A 37 -4.15 2.50 0.36
CA ILE A 37 -4.21 3.98 0.36
C ILE A 37 -4.54 4.51 1.75
N ASP A 38 -5.45 3.85 2.46
CA ASP A 38 -5.88 4.19 3.83
C ASP A 38 -4.83 3.81 4.91
N GLY A 39 -3.68 3.27 4.52
CA GLY A 39 -2.59 2.90 5.42
C GLY A 39 -2.91 1.73 6.37
N LYS A 40 -3.86 0.86 6.00
CA LYS A 40 -4.25 -0.31 6.81
C LYS A 40 -3.31 -1.50 6.65
N TYR A 41 -2.42 -1.43 5.67
CA TYR A 41 -1.38 -2.43 5.40
C TYR A 41 -0.01 -1.77 5.31
N PRO A 42 1.07 -2.51 5.58
CA PRO A 42 2.42 -2.05 5.28
C PRO A 42 2.56 -1.78 3.77
N ALA A 43 3.47 -0.88 3.41
CA ALA A 43 3.82 -0.68 2.01
C ALA A 43 4.56 -1.92 1.46
N PRO A 44 4.38 -2.30 0.19
CA PRO A 44 5.14 -3.40 -0.37
C PRO A 44 6.62 -3.00 -0.48
N PRO A 45 7.59 -3.92 -0.29
CA PRO A 45 9.02 -3.59 -0.34
C PRO A 45 9.46 -2.88 -1.63
N ILE A 46 8.82 -3.17 -2.76
CA ILE A 46 9.08 -2.52 -4.05
C ILE A 46 8.77 -1.01 -4.03
N SER A 47 7.81 -0.56 -3.22
CA SER A 47 7.47 0.86 -3.09
C SER A 47 8.61 1.68 -2.49
N PHE A 48 9.38 1.09 -1.57
CA PHE A 48 10.59 1.72 -1.04
C PHE A 48 11.71 1.72 -2.06
N GLN A 49 11.93 0.59 -2.74
CA GLN A 49 13.00 0.45 -3.72
C GLN A 49 12.84 1.38 -4.94
N LEU A 50 11.60 1.62 -5.36
CA LEU A 50 11.27 2.41 -6.55
C LEU A 50 10.67 3.78 -6.21
N SER A 51 10.65 4.17 -4.94
CA SER A 51 10.17 5.47 -4.47
C SER A 51 8.77 5.83 -4.98
N PHE A 52 7.79 4.93 -4.81
CA PHE A 52 6.40 5.20 -5.22
C PHE A 52 5.37 4.73 -4.18
N ALA A 53 4.18 5.32 -4.23
CA ALA A 53 3.00 4.86 -3.48
C ALA A 53 1.73 4.91 -4.34
N LEU A 54 0.80 3.97 -4.09
CA LEU A 54 -0.56 4.05 -4.61
C LEU A 54 -1.29 5.21 -3.92
N THR A 55 -1.88 6.12 -4.70
CA THR A 55 -2.62 7.28 -4.19
C THR A 55 -4.09 7.30 -4.55
N GLU A 56 -4.47 6.65 -5.66
CA GLU A 56 -5.86 6.55 -6.11
C GLU A 56 -6.11 5.18 -6.77
N VAL A 57 -7.32 4.65 -6.60
CA VAL A 57 -7.74 3.42 -7.28
C VAL A 57 -9.23 3.48 -7.62
N SER A 58 -9.59 2.97 -8.79
CA SER A 58 -10.95 2.70 -9.22
C SER A 58 -10.96 1.52 -10.19
N GLU A 59 -12.13 1.04 -10.60
CA GLU A 59 -12.21 0.04 -11.67
C GLU A 59 -11.50 0.56 -12.92
N GLY A 60 -10.58 -0.26 -13.46
CA GLY A 60 -9.79 0.07 -14.65
C GLY A 60 -8.71 1.15 -14.48
N ARG A 61 -8.46 1.69 -13.27
CA ARG A 61 -7.47 2.77 -13.07
C ARG A 61 -6.79 2.71 -11.70
N ALA A 62 -5.47 2.92 -11.69
CA ALA A 62 -4.67 3.16 -10.49
C ALA A 62 -3.68 4.30 -10.73
N VAL A 63 -3.42 5.12 -9.71
CA VAL A 63 -2.44 6.21 -9.78
C VAL A 63 -1.35 5.98 -8.75
N PHE A 64 -0.11 6.08 -9.21
CA PHE A 64 1.08 6.03 -8.38
C PHE A 64 1.80 7.38 -8.42
N ARG A 65 2.37 7.78 -7.29
CA ARG A 65 3.25 8.95 -7.16
C ARG A 65 4.57 8.53 -6.54
#